data_AF-A0A1I1WGR1-F1
#
_entry.id   AF-A0A1I1WGR1-F1
#
_cell.length_a   1.000
_cell.length_b   1.000
_cell.length_c   1.000
_cell.angle_alpha   90.00
_cell.angle_beta   90.00
_cell.angle_gamma   90.00
#
_symmetry.space_group_name_H-M   'P 1'
#
loop_
_entity.id
_entity.type
_entity.pdbx_description
1 polymer ?
#
loop_
_entity_poly.entity_id
_entity_poly.type
_entity_poly.pdbx_seq_one_letter_code
_entity_poly.pdbx_strand_id
1 'polypeptide(L)'
;MISIREAHDRAAIRPIKRAVEDQLLDLPGVGIVDIGEKWTSGRPTGQQVIIVSVARKKPMERLEVGECVPPMILGIPTDVVEERVFPQHAHCSLDELVPAVVPTPTGTVFGGVGIAPCRPVVLGPAGSAAEGRYRGWDRYRGEGEYRRIGTLGTLVAGQGSAVLTMGLTTFDVACMDDAWSVGHAMLDPQTGRCYAELSRAALSGRVDAAAVMIDEAFDCCRMIPGLGSVTGQGVAEVGDTVRKSGFGTGLTRGSVASTDATLRIDHGDALGVRTSREQLRVVTAREKPFTGAGDAGAVVVNGDGGVVGLHTVGSADGRTGFACPIADVLAELDVKLAVTFRRLRPHDQRTR
;
A
#
# COMPACT_ATOMS: atom_id res chain seq x y z
N MET A 1 -16.33 11.64 8.13
CA MET A 1 -16.56 12.77 7.21
C MET A 1 -16.00 14.03 7.85
N ILE A 2 -15.12 14.72 7.15
CA ILE A 2 -14.55 16.01 7.59
C ILE A 2 -15.57 17.14 7.42
N SER A 3 -15.38 18.24 8.13
CA SER A 3 -16.21 19.44 8.00
C SER A 3 -16.05 20.11 6.63
N ILE A 4 -17.07 20.87 6.20
CA ILE A 4 -17.03 21.66 4.95
C ILE A 4 -15.82 22.61 4.94
N ARG A 5 -15.51 23.20 6.09
CA ARG A 5 -14.36 24.09 6.25
C ARG A 5 -13.05 23.34 5.98
N GLU A 6 -12.85 22.18 6.59
CA GLU A 6 -11.64 21.37 6.37
C GLU A 6 -11.51 20.93 4.91
N ALA A 7 -12.62 20.52 4.28
CA ALA A 7 -12.61 20.16 2.86
C ALA A 7 -12.18 21.34 1.97
N HIS A 8 -12.71 22.54 2.25
CA HIS A 8 -12.33 23.76 1.55
C HIS A 8 -10.85 24.14 1.77
N ASP A 9 -10.38 24.11 3.02
CA ASP A 9 -9.00 24.45 3.36
C ASP A 9 -8.01 23.50 2.66
N ARG A 10 -8.29 22.19 2.66
CA ARG A 10 -7.45 21.20 1.96
C ARG A 10 -7.48 21.39 0.46
N ALA A 11 -8.62 21.75 -0.13
CA ALA A 11 -8.71 22.08 -1.54
C ALA A 11 -7.87 23.31 -1.92
N ALA A 12 -7.79 24.31 -1.04
CA ALA A 12 -6.93 25.49 -1.22
C ALA A 12 -5.44 25.18 -1.08
N ILE A 13 -5.06 24.29 -0.15
CA ILE A 13 -3.65 23.89 0.09
C ILE A 13 -3.11 23.00 -1.03
N ARG A 14 -3.94 22.13 -1.62
CA ARG A 14 -3.54 21.13 -2.62
C ARG A 14 -2.72 21.66 -3.79
N PRO A 15 -3.13 22.71 -4.53
CA PRO A 15 -2.31 23.23 -5.64
C PRO A 15 -0.96 23.79 -5.16
N ILE A 16 -0.91 24.39 -3.97
CA ILE A 16 0.32 24.93 -3.38
C ILE A 16 1.27 23.79 -3.02
N LYS A 17 0.77 22.77 -2.32
CA LYS A 17 1.54 21.57 -1.97
C LYS A 17 2.11 20.89 -3.21
N ARG A 18 1.30 20.70 -4.27
CA ARG A 18 1.75 20.13 -5.55
C ARG A 18 2.89 20.93 -6.20
N ALA A 19 2.86 22.25 -6.09
CA ALA A 19 3.89 23.12 -6.67
C ALA A 19 5.23 23.09 -5.92
N VAL A 20 5.25 22.69 -4.65
CA VAL A 20 6.43 22.78 -3.77
C VAL A 20 6.92 21.42 -3.26
N GLU A 21 6.18 20.33 -3.47
CA GLU A 21 6.48 19.03 -2.88
C GLU A 21 7.86 18.50 -3.28
N ASP A 22 8.32 18.73 -4.52
CA ASP A 22 9.65 18.29 -4.96
C ASP A 22 10.77 19.01 -4.20
N GLN A 23 10.65 20.33 -4.05
CA GLN A 23 11.61 21.15 -3.30
C GLN A 23 11.66 20.74 -1.82
N LEU A 24 10.50 20.40 -1.24
CA LEU A 24 10.44 19.92 0.14
C LEU A 24 11.03 18.52 0.30
N LEU A 25 10.76 17.62 -0.65
CA LEU A 25 11.32 16.28 -0.62
C LEU A 25 12.84 16.30 -0.79
N ASP A 26 13.40 17.27 -1.53
CA ASP A 26 14.85 17.49 -1.70
C ASP A 26 15.57 17.90 -0.41
N LEU A 27 14.84 18.35 0.62
CA LEU A 27 15.45 18.64 1.92
C LEU A 27 15.97 17.36 2.59
N PRO A 28 17.18 17.36 3.16
CA PRO A 28 17.76 16.19 3.81
C PRO A 28 16.84 15.56 4.87
N GLY A 29 16.54 14.28 4.69
CA GLY A 29 15.74 13.49 5.63
C GLY A 29 14.23 13.65 5.50
N VAL A 30 13.72 14.47 4.56
CA VAL A 30 12.29 14.53 4.25
C VAL A 30 11.88 13.32 3.40
N GLY A 31 10.88 12.57 3.87
CA GLY A 31 10.37 11.39 3.17
C GLY A 31 8.94 11.54 2.64
N ILE A 32 8.13 12.43 3.23
CA ILE A 32 6.71 12.58 2.90
C ILE A 32 6.32 14.06 2.95
N VAL A 33 5.53 14.49 1.96
CA VAL A 33 4.82 15.78 1.96
C VAL A 33 3.34 15.51 1.79
N ASP A 34 2.51 15.99 2.69
CA ASP A 34 1.08 15.67 2.79
C ASP A 34 0.26 16.90 3.22
N ILE A 35 -1.07 16.77 3.23
CA ILE A 35 -2.00 17.77 3.76
C ILE A 35 -2.75 17.17 4.94
N GLY A 36 -2.64 17.81 6.10
CA GLY A 36 -3.26 17.33 7.32
C GLY A 36 -3.48 18.42 8.35
N GLU A 37 -4.03 18.02 9.48
CA GLU A 37 -4.26 18.90 10.61
C GLU A 37 -2.97 19.09 11.42
N LYS A 38 -2.68 20.33 11.82
CA LYS A 38 -1.54 20.66 12.67
C LYS A 38 -1.76 20.18 14.10
N TRP A 39 -0.70 19.65 14.71
CA TRP A 39 -0.70 19.24 16.12
C TRP A 39 0.20 20.15 16.96
N THR A 40 -0.25 20.52 18.16
CA THR A 40 0.55 21.29 19.12
C THR A 40 0.34 20.73 20.51
N SER A 41 1.44 20.43 21.22
CA SER A 41 1.40 19.84 22.57
C SER A 41 0.51 18.59 22.68
N GLY A 42 0.56 17.74 21.65
CA GLY A 42 -0.21 16.49 21.59
C GLY A 42 -1.70 16.65 21.30
N ARG A 43 -2.16 17.84 20.89
CA ARG A 43 -3.55 18.11 20.56
C ARG A 43 -3.71 18.61 19.12
N PRO A 44 -4.78 18.18 18.41
CA PRO A 44 -5.15 18.76 17.13
C PRO A 44 -5.56 20.23 17.29
N THR A 45 -5.22 21.06 16.31
CA THR A 45 -5.46 22.52 16.34
C THR A 45 -6.66 22.98 15.51
N GLY A 46 -7.26 22.10 14.71
CA GLY A 46 -8.27 22.42 13.69
C GLY A 46 -7.70 23.03 12.41
N GLN A 47 -6.42 23.40 12.38
CA GLN A 47 -5.80 24.09 11.25
C GLN A 47 -5.22 23.09 10.25
N GLN A 48 -5.67 23.15 9.00
CA GLN A 48 -5.08 22.39 7.90
C GLN A 48 -3.79 23.06 7.43
N VAL A 49 -2.75 22.26 7.22
CA VAL A 49 -1.37 22.70 6.92
C VAL A 49 -0.68 21.75 5.95
N ILE A 50 0.49 22.14 5.45
CA ILE A 50 1.41 21.20 4.77
C ILE A 50 2.15 20.41 5.84
N ILE A 51 1.98 19.09 5.83
CA ILE A 51 2.71 18.17 6.70
C ILE A 51 4.01 17.76 5.99
N VAL A 52 5.14 17.88 6.68
CA VAL A 52 6.45 17.44 6.19
C VAL A 52 6.99 16.38 7.15
N SER A 53 6.99 15.12 6.71
CA SER A 53 7.53 14.02 7.52
C SER A 53 9.04 13.89 7.30
N VAL A 54 9.78 13.93 8.41
CA VAL A 54 11.23 13.71 8.45
C VAL A 54 11.57 12.38 9.12
N ALA A 55 12.69 11.78 8.72
CA ALA A 55 13.17 10.54 9.30
C ALA A 55 13.52 10.66 10.79
N ARG A 56 14.01 11.84 11.20
CA ARG A 56 14.30 12.18 12.59
C ARG A 56 14.28 13.69 12.77
N LYS A 57 13.63 14.18 13.84
CA LYS A 57 13.71 15.58 14.23
C LYS A 57 15.08 15.90 14.84
N LYS A 58 15.69 16.99 14.38
CA LYS A 58 16.89 17.58 14.98
C LYS A 58 16.50 18.89 15.68
N PRO A 59 17.16 19.27 16.80
CA PRO A 59 17.08 20.61 17.34
C PRO A 59 17.50 21.66 16.29
N MET A 60 16.90 22.85 16.32
CA MET A 60 17.19 23.92 15.35
C MET A 60 18.68 24.31 15.33
N GLU A 61 19.36 24.21 16.46
CA GLU A 61 20.79 24.54 16.59
C GLU A 61 21.71 23.54 15.89
N ARG A 62 21.16 22.38 15.50
CA ARG A 62 21.86 21.30 14.79
C ARG A 62 21.42 21.16 13.33
N LEU A 63 20.60 22.10 12.84
CA LEU A 63 20.14 22.16 11.47
C LEU A 63 20.87 23.28 10.73
N GLU A 64 21.42 22.95 9.56
CA GLU A 64 21.87 24.00 8.64
C GLU A 64 20.66 24.69 8.02
N VAL A 65 20.82 25.94 7.56
CA VAL A 65 19.71 26.72 6.97
C VAL A 65 19.06 25.98 5.79
N GLY A 66 19.85 25.23 5.01
CA GLY A 66 19.37 24.40 3.91
C GLY A 66 18.70 23.08 4.32
N GLU A 67 18.73 22.70 5.60
CA GLU A 67 18.02 21.53 6.15
C GLU A 67 16.69 21.91 6.80
N CYS A 68 16.45 23.20 7.07
CA CYS A 68 15.27 23.67 7.78
C CYS A 68 14.04 23.71 6.86
N VAL A 69 12.99 22.98 7.25
CA VAL A 69 11.66 23.14 6.64
C VAL A 69 11.13 24.55 6.97
N PRO A 70 10.77 25.38 5.98
CA PRO A 70 10.22 26.70 6.24
C PRO A 70 8.92 26.61 7.06
N PRO A 71 8.70 27.45 8.08
CA PRO A 71 7.49 27.41 8.90
C PRO A 71 6.21 27.81 8.14
N MET A 72 6.37 28.41 6.95
CA MET A 72 5.30 28.82 6.06
C MET A 72 5.77 28.79 4.61
N ILE A 73 4.91 28.33 3.71
CA ILE A 73 5.18 28.23 2.27
C ILE A 73 3.99 28.83 1.54
N LEU A 74 4.24 29.91 0.79
CA LEU A 74 3.21 30.61 0.02
C LEU A 74 1.94 30.94 0.86
N GLY A 75 2.14 31.35 2.11
CA GLY A 75 1.06 31.68 3.05
C GLY A 75 0.45 30.49 3.80
N ILE A 76 0.84 29.26 3.47
CA ILE A 76 0.37 28.05 4.16
C ILE A 76 1.36 27.63 5.25
N PRO A 77 0.95 27.47 6.51
CA PRO A 77 1.83 26.98 7.55
C PRO A 77 2.30 25.56 7.26
N THR A 78 3.47 25.19 7.80
CA THR A 78 3.96 23.82 7.80
C THR A 78 3.90 23.21 9.21
N ASP A 79 3.84 21.88 9.26
CA ASP A 79 4.05 21.09 10.48
C ASP A 79 5.01 19.95 10.18
N VAL A 80 6.07 19.85 10.98
CA VAL A 80 7.12 18.85 10.81
C VAL A 80 6.82 17.68 11.73
N VAL A 81 6.70 16.48 11.17
CA VAL A 81 6.41 15.25 11.92
C VAL A 81 7.54 14.24 11.75
N GLU A 82 7.81 13.44 12.79
CA GLU A 82 8.80 12.36 12.67
C GLU A 82 8.07 11.08 12.23
N GLU A 83 8.30 10.65 11.00
CA GLU A 83 7.66 9.46 10.44
C GLU A 83 8.53 8.87 9.32
N ARG A 84 8.74 7.56 9.39
CA ARG A 84 9.42 6.77 8.35
C ARG A 84 8.50 5.65 7.89
N VAL A 85 8.53 5.39 6.60
CA VAL A 85 7.76 4.32 5.95
C VAL A 85 8.67 3.41 5.16
N PHE A 86 8.17 2.21 4.91
CA PHE A 86 8.91 1.16 4.26
C PHE A 86 7.96 0.26 3.42
N PRO A 87 8.43 -0.41 2.34
CA PRO A 87 7.61 -1.27 1.46
C PRO A 87 7.15 -2.58 2.08
N GLN A 88 5.86 -2.79 2.33
CA GLN A 88 5.32 -3.81 3.26
C GLN A 88 5.31 -5.24 2.69
N HIS A 89 6.29 -5.60 1.86
CA HIS A 89 6.62 -6.99 1.58
C HIS A 89 7.32 -7.63 2.80
N ALA A 90 7.31 -8.96 2.85
CA ALA A 90 8.10 -9.75 3.79
C ALA A 90 9.18 -10.53 3.04
N HIS A 91 10.17 -11.04 3.78
CA HIS A 91 11.11 -12.02 3.26
C HIS A 91 11.12 -13.28 4.11
N CYS A 92 11.29 -14.44 3.48
CA CYS A 92 11.53 -15.71 4.15
C CYS A 92 12.61 -16.51 3.41
N SER A 93 13.13 -17.56 4.07
CA SER A 93 14.04 -18.50 3.40
C SER A 93 13.33 -19.20 2.24
N LEU A 94 14.09 -19.66 1.24
CA LEU A 94 13.55 -20.34 0.06
C LEU A 94 12.82 -21.66 0.41
N ASP A 95 13.30 -22.35 1.44
CA ASP A 95 12.75 -23.62 1.94
C ASP A 95 11.63 -23.43 2.98
N GLU A 96 11.36 -22.18 3.39
CA GLU A 96 10.35 -21.88 4.41
C GLU A 96 8.97 -21.76 3.76
N LEU A 97 8.01 -22.54 4.27
CA LEU A 97 6.59 -22.35 4.00
C LEU A 97 5.98 -21.45 5.07
N VAL A 98 5.27 -20.41 4.65
CA VAL A 98 4.70 -19.40 5.52
C VAL A 98 3.20 -19.59 5.65
N PRO A 99 2.68 -19.99 6.83
CA PRO A 99 1.24 -20.13 6.99
C PRO A 99 0.55 -18.77 6.91
N ALA A 100 -0.58 -18.70 6.19
CA ALA A 100 -1.42 -17.51 6.16
C ALA A 100 -2.08 -17.27 7.53
N VAL A 101 -2.29 -16.01 7.88
CA VAL A 101 -3.11 -15.63 9.06
C VAL A 101 -4.55 -16.14 8.91
N VAL A 102 -5.06 -16.23 7.68
CA VAL A 102 -6.39 -16.75 7.37
C VAL A 102 -6.25 -17.92 6.38
N PRO A 103 -6.52 -19.17 6.80
CA PRO A 103 -6.45 -20.32 5.91
C PRO A 103 -7.51 -20.24 4.80
N THR A 104 -7.15 -20.70 3.60
CA THR A 104 -8.07 -20.85 2.47
C THR A 104 -8.03 -22.28 1.92
N PRO A 105 -9.12 -22.79 1.30
CA PRO A 105 -9.12 -24.10 0.65
C PRO A 105 -8.02 -24.23 -0.40
N THR A 106 -7.39 -25.40 -0.45
CA THR A 106 -6.42 -25.73 -1.50
C THR A 106 -7.11 -25.82 -2.87
N GLY A 107 -6.44 -25.34 -3.92
CA GLY A 107 -6.96 -25.38 -5.30
C GLY A 107 -7.93 -24.26 -5.67
N THR A 108 -8.27 -23.36 -4.73
CA THR A 108 -9.04 -22.15 -5.02
C THR A 108 -8.26 -20.90 -4.62
N VAL A 109 -8.12 -19.96 -5.54
CA VAL A 109 -7.46 -18.67 -5.34
C VAL A 109 -8.49 -17.65 -4.85
N PHE A 110 -8.14 -16.96 -3.76
CA PHE A 110 -8.89 -15.85 -3.17
C PHE A 110 -8.04 -14.59 -3.20
N GLY A 111 -8.66 -13.41 -3.11
CA GLY A 111 -7.89 -12.23 -2.70
C GLY A 111 -7.53 -12.30 -1.21
N GLY A 112 -6.53 -11.54 -0.78
CA GLY A 112 -5.97 -11.55 0.58
C GLY A 112 -5.01 -12.69 0.88
N VAL A 113 -4.76 -13.62 -0.07
CA VAL A 113 -3.79 -14.72 0.10
C VAL A 113 -2.37 -14.27 -0.24
N GLY A 114 -1.38 -15.10 0.06
CA GLY A 114 0.02 -14.82 -0.20
C GLY A 114 0.38 -14.94 -1.68
N ILE A 115 1.33 -14.12 -2.12
CA ILE A 115 1.98 -14.28 -3.41
C ILE A 115 3.46 -13.96 -3.29
N ALA A 116 4.28 -14.74 -3.99
CA ALA A 116 5.71 -14.53 -4.08
C ALA A 116 6.22 -14.90 -5.47
N PRO A 117 7.17 -14.14 -6.04
CA PRO A 117 7.91 -14.62 -7.20
C PRO A 117 8.61 -15.95 -6.89
N CYS A 118 8.64 -16.84 -7.88
CA CYS A 118 9.39 -18.09 -7.78
C CYS A 118 10.90 -17.81 -7.73
N ARG A 119 11.35 -16.78 -8.44
CA ARG A 119 12.75 -16.34 -8.42
C ARG A 119 13.12 -15.69 -7.08
N PRO A 120 14.32 -15.92 -6.56
CA PRO A 120 14.77 -15.30 -5.33
C PRO A 120 15.09 -13.81 -5.52
N VAL A 121 15.11 -13.09 -4.40
CA VAL A 121 15.79 -11.80 -4.26
C VAL A 121 17.05 -11.98 -3.43
N VAL A 122 18.14 -11.35 -3.84
CA VAL A 122 19.39 -11.34 -3.06
C VAL A 122 19.34 -10.16 -2.09
N LEU A 123 19.45 -10.44 -0.80
CA LEU A 123 19.56 -9.42 0.23
C LEU A 123 21.01 -9.34 0.68
N GLY A 124 21.63 -8.17 0.50
CA GLY A 124 22.90 -7.84 1.12
C GLY A 124 22.80 -7.67 2.65
N PRO A 125 23.91 -7.39 3.34
CA PRO A 125 23.90 -7.10 4.77
C PRO A 125 22.95 -5.94 5.10
N ALA A 126 22.24 -6.02 6.23
CA ALA A 126 21.38 -4.93 6.67
C ALA A 126 22.23 -3.71 7.05
N GLY A 127 22.00 -2.57 6.39
CA GLY A 127 22.73 -1.32 6.64
C GLY A 127 22.36 -0.65 7.96
N SER A 128 21.24 -1.03 8.58
CA SER A 128 20.85 -0.60 9.93
C SER A 128 19.97 -1.61 10.66
N ALA A 129 19.85 -1.50 11.99
CA ALA A 129 18.94 -2.34 12.77
C ALA A 129 17.44 -2.09 12.46
N ALA A 130 17.09 -0.91 11.95
CA ALA A 130 15.74 -0.61 11.48
C ALA A 130 15.48 -1.32 10.14
N GLU A 131 16.45 -1.27 9.23
CA GLU A 131 16.41 -1.99 7.96
C GLU A 131 16.45 -3.51 8.16
N GLY A 132 17.21 -4.02 9.13
CA GLY A 132 17.23 -5.44 9.49
C GLY A 132 15.90 -5.93 10.07
N ARG A 133 15.25 -5.15 10.94
CA ARG A 133 13.88 -5.44 11.41
C ARG A 133 12.86 -5.41 10.29
N TYR A 134 13.08 -4.53 9.31
CA TYR A 134 12.19 -4.37 8.18
C TYR A 134 12.32 -5.49 7.14
N ARG A 135 13.56 -5.84 6.78
CA ARG A 135 13.92 -6.89 5.81
C ARG A 135 13.45 -8.29 6.21
N GLY A 136 12.95 -8.49 7.41
CA GLY A 136 12.38 -9.76 7.82
C GLY A 136 12.19 -9.75 9.32
N TRP A 137 11.12 -9.09 9.76
CA TRP A 137 10.60 -9.19 11.13
C TRP A 137 10.67 -10.68 11.54
N ASP A 138 11.65 -11.00 12.39
CA ASP A 138 12.08 -12.32 12.88
C ASP A 138 12.70 -13.36 11.90
N ARG A 139 12.72 -13.10 10.58
CA ARG A 139 13.07 -14.11 9.55
C ARG A 139 14.30 -13.82 8.70
N TYR A 140 14.85 -12.60 8.75
CA TYR A 140 16.15 -12.35 8.13
C TYR A 140 17.23 -13.18 8.86
N ARG A 141 18.04 -13.92 8.11
CA ARG A 141 19.10 -14.81 8.62
C ARG A 141 20.50 -14.39 8.21
N GLY A 142 20.66 -13.22 7.59
CA GLY A 142 21.93 -12.74 7.04
C GLY A 142 21.86 -12.53 5.53
N GLU A 143 23.00 -12.23 4.94
CA GLU A 143 23.11 -12.09 3.49
C GLU A 143 22.76 -13.40 2.78
N GLY A 144 22.04 -13.32 1.66
CA GLY A 144 21.68 -14.50 0.87
C GLY A 144 20.43 -14.33 0.04
N GLU A 145 19.95 -15.45 -0.49
CA GLU A 145 18.73 -15.53 -1.29
C GLU A 145 17.49 -15.71 -0.41
N TYR A 146 16.48 -14.90 -0.69
CA TYR A 146 15.21 -14.90 0.02
C TYR A 146 14.05 -14.93 -0.95
N ARG A 147 12.91 -15.39 -0.46
CA ARG A 147 11.63 -15.23 -1.13
C ARG A 147 10.98 -13.94 -0.66
N ARG A 148 10.60 -13.07 -1.61
CA ARG A 148 9.78 -11.89 -1.32
C ARG A 148 8.31 -12.27 -1.31
N ILE A 149 7.61 -11.92 -0.24
CA ILE A 149 6.20 -12.25 -0.05
C ILE A 149 5.37 -10.96 0.05
N GLY A 150 4.27 -10.93 -0.68
CA GLY A 150 3.19 -9.96 -0.49
C GLY A 150 1.83 -10.63 -0.47
N THR A 151 0.83 -9.83 -0.75
CA THR A 151 -0.57 -10.22 -0.83
C THR A 151 -1.07 -10.15 -2.26
N LEU A 152 -1.81 -11.16 -2.69
CA LEU A 152 -2.70 -11.09 -3.85
C LEU A 152 -3.98 -10.37 -3.42
N GLY A 153 -4.10 -9.07 -3.69
CA GLY A 153 -5.16 -8.23 -3.11
C GLY A 153 -6.57 -8.64 -3.49
N THR A 154 -6.84 -8.72 -4.79
CA THR A 154 -8.15 -9.08 -5.33
C THR A 154 -8.03 -9.61 -6.74
N LEU A 155 -9.07 -10.27 -7.23
CA LEU A 155 -9.16 -10.73 -8.60
C LEU A 155 -9.62 -9.59 -9.53
N VAL A 156 -9.05 -9.56 -10.72
CA VAL A 156 -9.36 -8.64 -11.80
C VAL A 156 -9.46 -9.38 -13.13
N ALA A 157 -10.01 -8.72 -14.14
CA ALA A 157 -10.05 -9.21 -15.50
C ALA A 157 -9.43 -8.19 -16.46
N GLY A 158 -8.72 -8.68 -17.47
CA GLY A 158 -8.17 -7.83 -18.55
C GLY A 158 -9.28 -7.18 -19.37
N GLN A 159 -9.00 -6.01 -19.95
CA GLN A 159 -9.85 -5.45 -21.01
C GLN A 159 -9.51 -6.16 -22.34
N GLY A 160 -10.45 -6.92 -22.91
CA GLY A 160 -10.22 -7.63 -24.18
C GLY A 160 -11.27 -8.70 -24.48
N SER A 161 -11.16 -9.33 -25.65
CA SER A 161 -12.05 -10.40 -26.13
C SER A 161 -11.88 -11.73 -25.39
N ALA A 162 -10.75 -11.94 -24.72
CA ALA A 162 -10.51 -13.05 -23.81
C ALA A 162 -10.49 -12.52 -22.37
N VAL A 163 -11.42 -13.00 -21.52
CA VAL A 163 -11.50 -12.64 -20.10
C VAL A 163 -10.42 -13.42 -19.34
N LEU A 164 -9.19 -12.90 -19.34
CA LEU A 164 -8.12 -13.45 -18.52
C LEU A 164 -8.36 -13.08 -17.07
N THR A 165 -8.52 -14.09 -16.20
CA THR A 165 -8.60 -13.87 -14.76
C THR A 165 -7.20 -13.64 -14.22
N MET A 166 -7.02 -12.49 -13.60
CA MET A 166 -5.76 -12.08 -13.00
C MET A 166 -5.97 -11.77 -11.53
N GLY A 167 -4.91 -11.72 -10.74
CA GLY A 167 -4.91 -11.11 -9.41
C GLY A 167 -4.02 -9.89 -9.36
N LEU A 168 -4.39 -8.91 -8.53
CA LEU A 168 -3.60 -7.71 -8.28
C LEU A 168 -2.62 -7.92 -7.13
N THR A 169 -1.40 -7.41 -7.29
CA THR A 169 -0.41 -7.23 -6.21
C THR A 169 0.45 -5.98 -6.53
N THR A 170 1.52 -5.71 -5.81
CA THR A 170 2.41 -4.57 -6.07
C THR A 170 3.51 -4.92 -7.08
N PHE A 171 4.04 -3.91 -7.78
CA PHE A 171 5.27 -4.04 -8.57
C PHE A 171 6.43 -4.44 -7.66
N ASP A 172 6.52 -3.83 -6.47
CA ASP A 172 7.51 -4.15 -5.45
C ASP A 172 7.54 -5.65 -5.05
N VAL A 173 6.39 -6.33 -5.08
CA VAL A 173 6.31 -7.77 -4.79
C VAL A 173 6.56 -8.61 -6.04
N ALA A 174 5.85 -8.35 -7.14
CA ALA A 174 5.88 -9.23 -8.32
C ALA A 174 7.14 -9.03 -9.18
N CYS A 175 7.58 -7.79 -9.33
CA CYS A 175 8.68 -7.43 -10.21
C CYS A 175 10.01 -7.38 -9.47
N MET A 176 10.04 -6.94 -8.20
CA MET A 176 11.20 -6.85 -7.30
C MET A 176 12.35 -5.91 -7.74
N ASP A 177 12.79 -6.00 -8.99
CA ASP A 177 13.92 -5.27 -9.58
C ASP A 177 13.63 -4.97 -11.06
N ASP A 178 14.63 -4.53 -11.83
CA ASP A 178 14.53 -4.21 -13.26
C ASP A 178 14.72 -5.42 -14.21
N ALA A 179 15.09 -6.59 -13.67
CA ALA A 179 15.23 -7.84 -14.42
C ALA A 179 13.92 -8.63 -14.54
N TRP A 180 12.78 -8.03 -14.16
CA TRP A 180 11.47 -8.66 -14.30
C TRP A 180 11.07 -8.89 -15.77
N SER A 181 10.21 -9.88 -16.00
CA SER A 181 9.65 -10.17 -17.32
C SER A 181 8.27 -10.78 -17.19
N VAL A 182 7.40 -10.50 -18.16
CA VAL A 182 6.11 -11.20 -18.32
C VAL A 182 6.37 -12.71 -18.43
N GLY A 183 5.54 -13.51 -17.78
CA GLY A 183 5.71 -14.96 -17.65
C GLY A 183 6.53 -15.40 -16.44
N HIS A 184 7.10 -14.47 -15.65
CA HIS A 184 7.74 -14.84 -14.39
C HIS A 184 6.74 -15.51 -13.44
N ALA A 185 7.02 -16.76 -13.08
CA ALA A 185 6.16 -17.57 -12.25
C ALA A 185 6.04 -17.02 -10.82
N MET A 186 4.86 -17.19 -10.26
CA MET A 186 4.47 -16.78 -8.93
C MET A 186 3.93 -17.99 -8.17
N LEU A 187 4.33 -18.10 -6.91
CA LEU A 187 3.91 -19.18 -6.03
C LEU A 187 3.18 -18.69 -4.79
N ASP A 188 2.43 -19.61 -4.20
CA ASP A 188 1.78 -19.44 -2.91
C ASP A 188 2.81 -19.75 -1.81
N PRO A 189 3.20 -18.77 -0.98
CA PRO A 189 4.19 -18.97 0.07
C PRO A 189 3.75 -19.99 1.14
N GLN A 190 2.46 -20.31 1.24
CA GLN A 190 1.96 -21.32 2.18
C GLN A 190 2.19 -22.75 1.68
N THR A 191 2.09 -22.98 0.37
CA THR A 191 2.13 -24.33 -0.21
C THR A 191 3.36 -24.58 -1.08
N GLY A 192 4.09 -23.53 -1.47
CA GLY A 192 5.20 -23.59 -2.42
C GLY A 192 4.76 -23.83 -3.86
N ARG A 193 3.45 -23.90 -4.13
CA ARG A 193 2.93 -24.22 -5.47
C ARG A 193 2.87 -22.97 -6.33
N CYS A 194 3.39 -23.07 -7.55
CA CYS A 194 3.14 -22.07 -8.59
C CYS A 194 1.65 -22.06 -8.93
N TYR A 195 1.06 -20.86 -9.04
CA TYR A 195 -0.36 -20.72 -9.36
C TYR A 195 -0.66 -19.51 -10.25
N ALA A 196 0.35 -18.71 -10.57
CA ALA A 196 0.19 -17.54 -11.42
C ALA A 196 1.49 -17.16 -12.13
N GLU A 197 1.38 -16.30 -13.14
CA GLU A 197 2.51 -15.73 -13.87
C GLU A 197 2.34 -14.22 -14.02
N LEU A 198 3.45 -13.47 -13.95
CA LEU A 198 3.43 -12.02 -14.17
C LEU A 198 2.86 -11.69 -15.56
N SER A 199 1.83 -10.85 -15.63
CA SER A 199 1.17 -10.48 -16.89
C SER A 199 1.35 -9.00 -17.21
N ARG A 200 1.13 -8.13 -16.23
CA ARG A 200 1.21 -6.67 -16.39
C ARG A 200 1.86 -6.05 -15.15
N ALA A 201 2.54 -4.94 -15.33
CA ALA A 201 3.20 -4.23 -14.26
C ALA A 201 3.24 -2.73 -14.55
N ALA A 202 3.13 -1.91 -13.51
CA ALA A 202 3.22 -0.46 -13.57
C ALA A 202 3.96 0.05 -12.33
N LEU A 203 5.03 0.81 -12.56
CA LEU A 203 5.74 1.58 -11.55
C LEU A 203 5.87 3.02 -12.04
N SER A 204 4.93 3.85 -11.63
CA SER A 204 4.77 5.25 -12.05
C SER A 204 4.83 6.20 -10.85
N GLY A 205 4.67 7.49 -11.12
CA GLY A 205 4.53 8.49 -10.05
C GLY A 205 3.26 8.34 -9.22
N ARG A 206 2.31 7.45 -9.57
CA ARG A 206 1.06 7.22 -8.81
C ARG A 206 0.80 5.76 -8.47
N VAL A 207 1.41 4.84 -9.21
CA VAL A 207 1.11 3.41 -9.18
C VAL A 207 2.36 2.60 -8.89
N ASP A 208 2.22 1.68 -7.94
CA ASP A 208 3.11 0.54 -7.69
C ASP A 208 2.22 -0.71 -7.70
N ALA A 209 2.09 -1.33 -8.86
CA ALA A 209 1.14 -2.42 -9.06
C ALA A 209 1.59 -3.42 -10.13
N ALA A 210 1.11 -4.66 -9.98
CA ALA A 210 1.23 -5.71 -10.95
C ALA A 210 -0.05 -6.54 -11.02
N ALA A 211 -0.34 -7.08 -12.19
CA ALA A 211 -1.36 -8.09 -12.40
C ALA A 211 -0.69 -9.40 -12.79
N VAL A 212 -1.06 -10.48 -12.10
CA VAL A 212 -0.58 -11.83 -12.36
C VAL A 212 -1.72 -12.66 -12.94
N MET A 213 -1.48 -13.38 -14.03
CA MET A 213 -2.45 -14.30 -14.62
C MET A 213 -2.57 -15.53 -13.75
N ILE A 214 -3.78 -15.88 -13.31
CA ILE A 214 -4.01 -17.08 -12.51
C ILE A 214 -4.07 -18.29 -13.44
N ASP A 215 -3.36 -19.35 -13.09
CA ASP A 215 -3.36 -20.61 -13.82
C ASP A 215 -4.77 -21.23 -13.84
N GLU A 216 -5.22 -21.68 -15.01
CA GLU A 216 -6.55 -22.26 -15.24
C GLU A 216 -6.79 -23.55 -14.44
N ALA A 217 -5.74 -24.20 -13.94
CA ALA A 217 -5.83 -25.35 -13.04
C ALA A 217 -6.43 -24.99 -11.66
N PHE A 218 -6.56 -23.70 -11.33
CA PHE A 218 -7.08 -23.23 -10.06
C PHE A 218 -8.46 -22.57 -10.20
N ASP A 219 -9.37 -22.95 -9.31
CA ASP A 219 -10.64 -22.25 -9.16
C ASP A 219 -10.39 -20.83 -8.64
N CYS A 220 -11.25 -19.87 -9.02
CA CYS A 220 -11.15 -18.49 -8.58
C CYS A 220 -12.38 -18.07 -7.77
N CYS A 221 -12.19 -17.69 -6.51
CA CYS A 221 -13.25 -17.16 -5.67
C CYS A 221 -13.14 -15.64 -5.54
N ARG A 222 -14.19 -14.92 -5.96
CA ARG A 222 -14.30 -13.44 -5.90
C ARG A 222 -14.65 -12.95 -4.49
N MET A 223 -13.99 -13.53 -3.49
CA MET A 223 -14.10 -13.17 -2.09
C MET A 223 -12.71 -12.95 -1.53
N ILE A 224 -12.62 -12.06 -0.56
CA ILE A 224 -11.43 -11.84 0.24
C ILE A 224 -11.77 -12.26 1.67
N PRO A 225 -11.06 -13.22 2.27
CA PRO A 225 -11.33 -13.66 3.64
C PRO A 225 -11.34 -12.48 4.61
N GLY A 226 -12.38 -12.42 5.44
CA GLY A 226 -12.63 -11.31 6.39
C GLY A 226 -13.24 -10.04 5.80
N LEU A 227 -13.15 -9.80 4.49
CA LEU A 227 -13.77 -8.67 3.81
C LEU A 227 -15.08 -9.02 3.08
N GLY A 228 -15.15 -10.22 2.50
CA GLY A 228 -16.24 -10.66 1.62
C GLY A 228 -15.98 -10.31 0.16
N SER A 229 -17.04 -10.23 -0.65
CA SER A 229 -16.93 -9.75 -2.03
C SER A 229 -16.83 -8.24 -2.10
N VAL A 230 -16.01 -7.75 -3.02
CA VAL A 230 -15.92 -6.33 -3.36
C VAL A 230 -17.07 -5.93 -4.29
N THR A 231 -17.55 -4.69 -4.15
CA THR A 231 -18.70 -4.18 -4.92
C THR A 231 -18.28 -3.43 -6.19
N GLY A 232 -16.99 -3.14 -6.34
CA GLY A 232 -16.42 -2.47 -7.51
C GLY A 232 -15.37 -1.44 -7.11
N GLN A 233 -15.10 -0.51 -8.02
CA GLN A 233 -14.22 0.62 -7.78
C GLN A 233 -14.96 1.64 -6.90
N GLY A 234 -14.38 1.99 -5.76
CA GLY A 234 -14.82 3.05 -4.87
C GLY A 234 -13.92 4.27 -4.95
N VAL A 235 -14.31 5.30 -4.21
CA VAL A 235 -13.53 6.52 -3.98
C VAL A 235 -13.25 6.60 -2.48
N ALA A 236 -12.02 7.01 -2.11
CA ALA A 236 -11.68 7.28 -0.73
C ALA A 236 -11.89 8.76 -0.43
N GLU A 237 -12.63 9.05 0.63
CA GLU A 237 -12.74 10.38 1.22
C GLU A 237 -12.08 10.42 2.60
N VAL A 238 -11.60 11.59 2.99
CA VAL A 238 -10.96 11.72 4.30
C VAL A 238 -11.98 11.61 5.43
N GLY A 239 -11.59 10.80 6.41
CA GLY A 239 -12.45 10.35 7.49
C GLY A 239 -13.25 9.08 7.18
N ASP A 240 -13.14 8.52 5.97
CA ASP A 240 -13.75 7.22 5.68
C ASP A 240 -13.15 6.11 6.54
N THR A 241 -14.01 5.24 7.06
CA THR A 241 -13.56 3.99 7.66
C THR A 241 -13.25 3.00 6.56
N VAL A 242 -12.05 2.44 6.60
CA VAL A 242 -11.57 1.47 5.62
C VAL A 242 -11.08 0.20 6.29
N ARG A 243 -11.06 -0.88 5.51
CA ARG A 243 -10.59 -2.21 5.93
C ARG A 243 -9.68 -2.77 4.86
N LYS A 244 -8.71 -3.59 5.25
CA LYS A 244 -7.92 -4.42 4.33
C LYS A 244 -7.80 -5.84 4.89
N SER A 245 -7.53 -6.80 4.02
CA SER A 245 -7.13 -8.14 4.41
C SER A 245 -5.84 -8.50 3.68
N GLY A 246 -4.75 -8.59 4.44
CA GLY A 246 -3.43 -8.91 3.91
C GLY A 246 -2.94 -10.26 4.41
N PHE A 247 -2.02 -10.88 3.67
CA PHE A 247 -1.40 -12.14 4.05
C PHE A 247 -0.69 -12.06 5.41
N GLY A 248 -0.05 -10.91 5.69
CA GLY A 248 0.74 -10.68 6.90
C GLY A 248 -0.09 -10.42 8.15
N THR A 249 -1.11 -9.57 8.08
CA THR A 249 -1.88 -9.13 9.26
C THR A 249 -3.33 -9.61 9.31
N GLY A 250 -3.81 -10.27 8.24
CA GLY A 250 -5.20 -10.60 8.05
C GLY A 250 -6.08 -9.35 7.98
N LEU A 251 -7.31 -9.45 8.48
CA LEU A 251 -8.25 -8.32 8.51
C LEU A 251 -7.79 -7.23 9.49
N THR A 252 -7.64 -6.01 8.99
CA THR A 252 -7.36 -4.81 9.77
C THR A 252 -8.28 -3.66 9.35
N ARG A 253 -8.37 -2.62 10.20
CA ARG A 253 -9.23 -1.45 10.00
C ARG A 253 -8.51 -0.17 10.35
N GLY A 254 -8.80 0.89 9.61
CA GLY A 254 -8.28 2.23 9.83
C GLY A 254 -9.22 3.29 9.30
N SER A 255 -8.75 4.53 9.26
CA SER A 255 -9.46 5.64 8.63
C SER A 255 -8.55 6.38 7.64
N VAL A 256 -9.13 6.83 6.53
CA VAL A 256 -8.40 7.64 5.55
C VAL A 256 -8.08 8.99 6.18
N ALA A 257 -6.79 9.29 6.38
CA ALA A 257 -6.30 10.56 6.88
C ALA A 257 -5.99 11.54 5.74
N SER A 258 -5.55 11.04 4.60
CA SER A 258 -5.21 11.86 3.43
C SER A 258 -5.39 11.11 2.13
N THR A 259 -5.60 11.87 1.07
CA THR A 259 -5.58 11.44 -0.34
C THR A 259 -4.51 12.21 -1.12
N ASP A 260 -3.68 12.99 -0.42
CA ASP A 260 -2.81 14.02 -0.98
C ASP A 260 -1.33 13.73 -0.73
N ALA A 261 -0.98 12.57 -0.17
CA ALA A 261 0.37 12.27 0.27
C ALA A 261 1.33 12.04 -0.91
N THR A 262 2.48 12.70 -0.90
CA THR A 262 3.61 12.37 -1.77
C THR A 262 4.75 11.78 -0.94
N LEU A 263 5.25 10.63 -1.34
CA LEU A 263 6.25 9.84 -0.63
C LEU A 263 7.50 9.60 -1.49
N ARG A 264 8.68 9.64 -0.87
CA ARG A 264 9.90 9.00 -1.38
C ARG A 264 10.01 7.61 -0.80
N ILE A 265 9.96 6.61 -1.68
CA ILE A 265 10.02 5.20 -1.33
C ILE A 265 11.32 4.64 -1.90
N ASP A 266 12.14 4.08 -1.03
CA ASP A 266 13.35 3.37 -1.43
C ASP A 266 12.99 1.91 -1.76
N HIS A 267 13.15 1.52 -3.01
CA HIS A 267 12.93 0.16 -3.49
C HIS A 267 14.21 -0.68 -3.51
N GLY A 268 15.31 -0.18 -2.95
CA GLY A 268 16.61 -0.81 -2.94
C GLY A 268 17.43 -0.53 -4.21
N ASP A 269 18.63 -1.11 -4.26
CA ASP A 269 19.68 -0.72 -5.21
C ASP A 269 19.28 -0.81 -6.70
N ALA A 270 18.44 -1.79 -7.05
CA ALA A 270 18.04 -2.01 -8.44
C ALA A 270 17.07 -0.94 -8.97
N LEU A 271 16.13 -0.50 -8.14
CA LEU A 271 15.05 0.42 -8.56
C LEU A 271 15.26 1.85 -8.04
N GLY A 272 16.10 2.00 -7.02
CA GLY A 272 16.40 3.25 -6.34
C GLY A 272 15.21 3.86 -5.62
N VAL A 273 15.32 5.15 -5.31
CA VAL A 273 14.26 5.93 -4.69
C VAL A 273 13.27 6.41 -5.75
N ARG A 274 11.98 6.13 -5.53
CA ARG A 274 10.87 6.55 -6.38
C ARG A 274 9.93 7.49 -5.64
N THR A 275 9.36 8.45 -6.36
CA THR A 275 8.39 9.39 -5.81
C THR A 275 6.97 8.96 -6.18
N SER A 276 6.18 8.58 -5.18
CA SER A 276 4.76 8.25 -5.31
C SER A 276 3.91 9.41 -4.83
N ARG A 277 3.10 10.00 -5.72
CA ARG A 277 2.32 11.22 -5.52
C ARG A 277 0.84 10.87 -5.34
N GLU A 278 0.15 11.67 -4.54
CA GLU A 278 -1.31 11.58 -4.34
C GLU A 278 -1.78 10.21 -3.86
N GLN A 279 -1.04 9.67 -2.91
CA GLN A 279 -1.31 8.37 -2.30
C GLN A 279 -2.36 8.52 -1.18
N LEU A 280 -3.13 7.46 -0.98
CA LEU A 280 -4.01 7.36 0.17
C LEU A 280 -3.17 7.12 1.41
N ARG A 281 -3.39 7.91 2.46
CA ARG A 281 -2.86 7.68 3.80
C ARG A 281 -3.96 7.15 4.68
N VAL A 282 -3.73 6.00 5.29
CA VAL A 282 -4.64 5.36 6.24
C VAL A 282 -3.95 5.28 7.59
N VAL A 283 -4.67 5.68 8.65
CA VAL A 283 -4.17 5.62 10.03
C VAL A 283 -5.07 4.77 10.90
N THR A 284 -4.53 4.21 11.97
CA THR A 284 -5.31 3.57 13.03
C THR A 284 -4.88 4.05 14.41
N ALA A 285 -5.86 4.35 15.25
CA ALA A 285 -5.67 4.58 16.69
C ALA A 285 -6.00 3.32 17.52
N ARG A 286 -6.26 2.19 16.86
CA ARG A 286 -6.59 0.92 17.53
C ARG A 286 -5.32 0.26 18.07
N GLU A 287 -5.50 -0.64 19.04
CA GLU A 287 -4.40 -1.45 19.58
C GLU A 287 -3.75 -2.33 18.50
N LYS A 288 -4.56 -2.98 17.65
CA LYS A 288 -4.04 -3.77 16.52
C LYS A 288 -3.52 -2.83 15.42
N PRO A 289 -2.27 -3.02 14.94
CA PRO A 289 -1.73 -2.28 13.80
C PRO A 289 -2.63 -2.39 12.57
N PHE A 290 -2.61 -1.35 11.73
CA PHE A 290 -3.31 -1.36 10.45
C PHE A 290 -2.56 -2.23 9.46
N THR A 291 -1.22 -2.15 9.44
CA THR A 291 -0.36 -2.82 8.47
C THR A 291 0.81 -3.54 9.11
N GLY A 292 1.41 -4.48 8.37
CA GLY A 292 2.65 -5.16 8.70
C GLY A 292 3.25 -5.88 7.48
N ALA A 293 4.41 -6.49 7.69
CA ALA A 293 5.15 -7.17 6.63
C ALA A 293 4.30 -8.27 5.95
N GLY A 294 4.34 -8.30 4.62
CA GLY A 294 3.54 -9.21 3.78
C GLY A 294 2.20 -8.63 3.32
N ASP A 295 1.80 -7.44 3.80
CA ASP A 295 0.55 -6.80 3.42
C ASP A 295 0.62 -6.01 2.10
N ALA A 296 1.81 -5.76 1.54
CA ALA A 296 1.94 -5.13 0.23
C ALA A 296 1.12 -5.90 -0.82
N GLY A 297 0.24 -5.20 -1.52
CA GLY A 297 -0.71 -5.76 -2.48
C GLY A 297 -2.10 -6.01 -1.92
N ALA A 298 -2.34 -5.86 -0.61
CA ALA A 298 -3.67 -5.96 -0.03
C ALA A 298 -4.57 -4.79 -0.50
N VAL A 299 -5.79 -5.09 -0.96
CA VAL A 299 -6.74 -4.03 -1.31
C VAL A 299 -7.34 -3.37 -0.06
N VAL A 300 -7.48 -2.05 -0.12
CA VAL A 300 -8.17 -1.22 0.87
C VAL A 300 -9.60 -1.03 0.40
N VAL A 301 -10.58 -1.30 1.27
CA VAL A 301 -12.01 -1.35 0.96
C VAL A 301 -12.78 -0.42 1.91
N ASN A 302 -13.67 0.40 1.37
CA ASN A 302 -14.52 1.33 2.14
C ASN A 302 -15.74 0.63 2.79
N GLY A 303 -16.62 1.42 3.41
CA GLY A 303 -17.83 0.94 4.08
C GLY A 303 -18.80 0.21 3.15
N ASP A 304 -18.87 0.63 1.89
CA ASP A 304 -19.79 0.10 0.87
C ASP A 304 -19.23 -1.12 0.12
N GLY A 305 -18.05 -1.61 0.52
CA GLY A 305 -17.37 -2.71 -0.16
C GLY A 305 -16.63 -2.31 -1.43
N GLY A 306 -16.54 -1.01 -1.73
CA GLY A 306 -15.78 -0.48 -2.85
C GLY A 306 -14.29 -0.53 -2.56
N VAL A 307 -13.50 -1.07 -3.49
CA VAL A 307 -12.04 -1.00 -3.41
C VAL A 307 -11.63 0.46 -3.64
N VAL A 308 -10.81 1.03 -2.77
CA VAL A 308 -10.36 2.43 -2.90
C VAL A 308 -8.86 2.55 -3.13
N GLY A 309 -8.07 1.54 -2.75
CA GLY A 309 -6.64 1.54 -2.99
C GLY A 309 -5.97 0.17 -2.93
N LEU A 310 -4.72 0.14 -3.34
CA LEU A 310 -3.81 -1.01 -3.26
C LEU A 310 -2.67 -0.67 -2.29
N HIS A 311 -2.59 -1.37 -1.16
CA HIS A 311 -1.63 -1.06 -0.10
C HIS A 311 -0.18 -1.37 -0.52
N THR A 312 0.76 -0.47 -0.21
CA THR A 312 2.17 -0.58 -0.64
C THR A 312 3.14 -0.45 0.53
N VAL A 313 3.11 0.67 1.24
CA VAL A 313 4.11 1.01 2.27
C VAL A 313 3.45 1.37 3.61
N GLY A 314 4.20 1.28 4.70
CA GLY A 314 3.68 1.58 6.03
C GLY A 314 4.74 1.94 7.06
N SER A 315 4.31 2.51 8.19
CA SER A 315 5.17 2.88 9.31
C SER A 315 5.68 1.64 10.05
N ALA A 316 6.81 1.78 10.75
CA ALA A 316 7.42 0.68 11.50
C ALA A 316 6.54 0.14 12.64
N ASP A 317 5.67 0.97 13.23
CA ASP A 317 4.69 0.54 14.24
C ASP A 317 3.38 0.02 13.62
N GLY A 318 3.28 0.02 12.29
CA GLY A 318 2.13 -0.44 11.53
C GLY A 318 0.87 0.42 11.69
N ARG A 319 0.96 1.60 12.33
CA ARG A 319 -0.20 2.48 12.55
C ARG A 319 -0.57 3.32 11.34
N THR A 320 0.39 3.65 10.48
CA THR A 320 0.18 4.37 9.23
C THR A 320 0.45 3.42 8.07
N GLY A 321 -0.47 3.38 7.10
CA GLY A 321 -0.28 2.72 5.82
C GLY A 321 -0.55 3.67 4.66
N PHE A 322 0.07 3.41 3.52
CA PHE A 322 -0.16 4.13 2.29
C PHE A 322 -0.59 3.17 1.19
N ALA A 323 -1.42 3.65 0.27
CA ALA A 323 -1.96 2.86 -0.83
C ALA A 323 -2.08 3.69 -2.10
N CYS A 324 -1.77 3.06 -3.24
CA CYS A 324 -2.05 3.64 -4.54
C CYS A 324 -3.56 3.75 -4.73
N PRO A 325 -4.09 4.88 -5.23
CA PRO A 325 -5.52 4.99 -5.55
C PRO A 325 -5.90 3.92 -6.57
N ILE A 326 -6.96 3.15 -6.30
CA ILE A 326 -7.28 1.99 -7.13
C ILE A 326 -7.64 2.41 -8.57
N ALA A 327 -8.20 3.59 -8.77
CA ALA A 327 -8.58 4.09 -10.08
C ALA A 327 -7.37 4.20 -11.01
N ASP A 328 -6.25 4.71 -10.49
CA ASP A 328 -4.99 4.84 -11.22
C ASP A 328 -4.40 3.45 -11.51
N VAL A 329 -4.42 2.54 -10.52
CA VAL A 329 -3.95 1.15 -10.68
C VAL A 329 -4.71 0.41 -11.79
N LEU A 330 -6.05 0.47 -11.77
CA LEU A 330 -6.89 -0.21 -12.76
C LEU A 330 -6.69 0.36 -14.16
N ALA A 331 -6.53 1.69 -14.27
CA ALA A 331 -6.30 2.37 -15.53
C ALA A 331 -4.92 2.05 -16.13
N GLU A 332 -3.84 2.18 -15.34
CA GLU A 332 -2.47 1.93 -15.82
C GLU A 332 -2.22 0.45 -16.16
N LEU A 333 -2.86 -0.48 -15.45
CA LEU A 333 -2.79 -1.91 -15.77
C LEU A 333 -3.81 -2.35 -16.82
N ASP A 334 -4.76 -1.50 -17.21
CA ASP A 334 -5.86 -1.82 -18.14
C ASP A 334 -6.70 -3.05 -17.69
N VAL A 335 -7.14 -3.04 -16.42
CA VAL A 335 -7.91 -4.13 -15.81
C VAL A 335 -9.18 -3.63 -15.12
N LYS A 336 -10.14 -4.53 -14.91
CA LYS A 336 -11.37 -4.27 -14.14
C LYS A 336 -11.50 -5.22 -12.97
N LEU A 337 -12.06 -4.74 -11.87
CA LEU A 337 -12.35 -5.56 -10.69
C LEU A 337 -13.30 -6.71 -11.03
N ALA A 338 -12.92 -7.93 -10.63
CA ALA A 338 -13.77 -9.11 -10.78
C ALA A 338 -14.82 -9.12 -9.65
N VAL A 339 -15.92 -8.42 -9.86
CA VAL A 339 -17.03 -8.35 -8.89
C VAL A 339 -17.98 -9.54 -9.03
N THR A 340 -18.60 -9.94 -7.93
CA THR A 340 -19.75 -10.84 -7.95
C THR A 340 -21.01 -9.98 -8.02
N PHE A 341 -21.73 -9.99 -9.15
CA PHE A 341 -23.03 -9.34 -9.21
C PHE A 341 -24.00 -10.05 -8.27
N ARG A 342 -24.33 -9.42 -7.15
CA ARG A 342 -25.49 -9.82 -6.36
C ARG A 342 -26.73 -9.35 -7.13
N ARG A 343 -27.37 -10.23 -7.92
CA ARG A 343 -28.75 -9.98 -8.31
C ARG A 343 -29.56 -9.94 -7.02
N LEU A 344 -29.97 -8.75 -6.59
CA LEU A 344 -31.00 -8.60 -5.57
C LEU A 344 -32.22 -9.33 -6.10
N ARG A 345 -32.56 -10.47 -5.49
CA ARG A 345 -33.86 -11.09 -5.76
C ARG A 345 -34.91 -10.22 -5.08
N PRO A 346 -36.11 -10.05 -5.66
CA PRO A 346 -37.18 -9.23 -5.09
C PRO A 346 -37.60 -9.54 -3.64
N HIS A 347 -37.08 -10.62 -3.03
CA HIS A 347 -37.38 -11.01 -1.65
C HIS A 347 -36.44 -10.48 -0.57
N ASP A 348 -35.32 -9.82 -0.92
CA ASP A 348 -34.43 -9.23 0.10
C ASP A 348 -34.95 -7.90 0.66
N GLN A 349 -36.09 -7.39 0.18
CA GLN A 349 -36.83 -6.31 0.82
C GLN A 349 -37.90 -6.89 1.77
N ARG A 350 -37.49 -7.35 2.95
CA ARG A 350 -38.29 -7.32 4.19
C ARG A 350 -37.54 -8.04 5.31
N THR A 351 -36.75 -7.29 6.04
CA THR A 351 -36.67 -7.45 7.50
C THR A 351 -36.14 -6.12 8.04
N ARG A 352 -37.04 -5.37 8.67
CA ARG A 352 -36.73 -4.14 9.42
C ARG A 352 -36.27 -4.51 10.81
#